data_AF-J9G9X6-F1
#
_entry.id   AF-J9G9X6-F1
#
_cell.length_a   1.000
_cell.length_b   1.000
_cell.length_c   1.000
_cell.angle_alpha   90.00
_cell.angle_beta   90.00
_cell.angle_gamma   90.00
#
_symmetry.space_group_name_H-M   'P 1'
#
loop_
_entity.id
_entity.type
_entity.pdbx_description
1 polymer ?
#
loop_
_entity_poly.entity_id
_entity_poly.type
_entity_poly.pdbx_seq_one_letter_code
_entity_poly.pdbx_strand_id
1 'polypeptide(L)' 'MINKERLEGKAEQYGIALTGTMLDRLDKYAECLVEYNQKVNLTAITDPEGIEDKHFIDS' A
#
# COMPACT_ATOMS: atom_id res chain seq x y z
N MET A 1 8.81 1.44 1.26
CA MET A 1 8.04 2.62 0.81
C MET A 1 6.84 2.95 1.71
N ILE A 2 5.99 1.98 2.04
CA ILE A 2 4.81 2.19 2.91
C ILE A 2 5.14 2.03 4.39
N ASN A 3 4.29 2.57 5.26
CA ASN A 3 4.40 2.37 6.69
C ASN A 3 3.68 1.06 7.07
N LYS A 4 4.47 0.00 7.29
CA LYS A 4 3.97 -1.35 7.58
C LYS A 4 3.14 -1.41 8.86
N GLU A 5 3.58 -0.74 9.93
CA GLU A 5 2.87 -0.71 11.22
C GLU A 5 1.51 -0.01 11.08
N ARG A 6 1.46 1.08 10.32
CA ARG A 6 0.21 1.80 10.07
C ARG A 6 -0.75 0.98 9.21
N LEU A 7 -0.25 0.31 8.18
CA LEU A 7 -1.06 -0.56 7.32
C LEU A 7 -1.61 -1.77 8.08
N GLU A 8 -0.79 -2.40 8.92
CA GLU A 8 -1.21 -3.49 9.80
C GLU A 8 -2.33 -3.04 10.75
N GLY A 9 -2.13 -1.92 11.46
CA GLY A 9 -3.15 -1.39 12.37
C GLY A 9 -4.43 -0.92 11.67
N LYS A 10 -4.37 -0.55 10.38
CA LYS A 10 -5.58 -0.29 9.56
C LYS A 10 -6.27 -1.59 9.19
N ALA A 11 -5.54 -2.60 8.72
CA ALA A 11 -6.09 -3.90 8.33
C ALA A 11 -6.75 -4.63 9.53
N GLU A 12 -6.17 -4.51 10.72
CA GLU A 12 -6.75 -5.07 11.95
C GLU A 12 -8.13 -4.47 12.29
N GLN A 13 -8.37 -3.20 11.97
CA GLN A 13 -9.70 -2.58 12.15
C GLN A 13 -10.79 -3.23 11.28
N TYR A 14 -10.38 -3.86 10.18
CA TYR A 14 -11.26 -4.65 9.31
C TYR A 14 -11.23 -6.16 9.63
N GLY A 15 -10.53 -6.56 10.70
CA GLY A 15 -10.38 -7.96 11.10
C GLY A 15 -9.43 -8.76 10.20
N ILE A 16 -8.57 -8.09 9.44
CA ILE A 16 -7.61 -8.71 8.53
C ILE A 16 -6.23 -8.73 9.20
N ALA A 17 -5.71 -9.92 9.48
CA ALA A 17 -4.36 -10.09 9.99
C ALA A 17 -3.36 -10.16 8.83
N LEU A 18 -2.53 -9.12 8.69
CA LEU A 18 -1.43 -9.11 7.71
C LEU A 18 -0.19 -9.77 8.33
N THR A 19 0.39 -10.74 7.62
CA THR A 19 1.69 -11.31 8.02
C THR A 19 2.84 -10.43 7.55
N GLY A 20 4.00 -10.50 8.20
CA GLY A 20 5.21 -9.77 7.78
C GLY A 20 5.55 -9.96 6.29
N THR A 21 5.38 -11.18 5.78
CA THR A 21 5.60 -11.46 4.34
C THR A 21 4.57 -10.80 3.44
N MET A 22 3.30 -10.64 3.87
CA MET A 22 2.29 -9.88 3.12
C MET A 22 2.63 -8.40 3.11
N LEU A 23 3.06 -7.83 4.24
CA LEU A 23 3.50 -6.45 4.34
C LEU A 23 4.70 -6.17 3.42
N ASP A 24 5.67 -7.08 3.36
CA ASP A 24 6.81 -6.98 2.44
C ASP A 24 6.39 -7.02 0.96
N ARG A 25 5.38 -7.83 0.62
CA ARG A 25 4.85 -7.91 -0.75
C ARG A 25 4.10 -6.63 -1.13
N LEU A 26 3.28 -6.10 -0.21
CA LEU A 26 2.56 -4.84 -0.41
C LEU A 26 3.52 -3.66 -0.54
N ASP A 27 4.62 -3.67 0.22
CA ASP A 27 5.66 -2.65 0.13
C ASP A 27 6.34 -2.63 -1.24
N LYS A 28 6.71 -3.82 -1.75
CA LYS A 28 7.26 -3.96 -3.11
C LYS A 28 6.26 -3.58 -4.19
N TYR A 29 4.99 -3.95 -4.00
CA TYR A 29 3.94 -3.59 -4.94
C TYR A 29 3.73 -2.07 -5.01
N ALA A 30 3.75 -1.38 -3.86
CA ALA A 30 3.68 0.08 -3.80
C ALA A 30 4.86 0.72 -4.55
N GLU A 31 6.08 0.19 -4.39
CA GLU A 31 7.26 0.66 -5.12
C GLU A 31 7.09 0.51 -6.64
N CYS A 32 6.66 -0.66 -7.11
CA CYS A 32 6.38 -0.88 -8.53
C CYS A 32 5.28 0.03 -9.07
N LEU A 33 4.24 0.28 -8.28
CA LEU A 33 3.13 1.15 -8.65
C LEU A 33 3.60 2.58 -8.86
N VAL A 34 4.43 3.11 -7.96
CA VAL A 34 5.01 4.46 -8.10
C VAL A 34 5.99 4.53 -9.29
N GLU A 35 6.87 3.53 -9.44
CA GLU A 35 7.82 3.50 -10.57
C GLU A 35 7.09 3.46 -11.92
N TYR A 36 6.02 2.67 -12.01
CA TYR A 36 5.22 2.60 -13.22
C TYR A 36 4.43 3.88 -13.46
N ASN A 37 3.93 4.52 -12.40
CA ASN A 37 3.21 5.79 -12.50
C ASN A 37 4.07 6.94 -13.05
N GLN A 38 5.41 6.87 -12.88
CA GLN A 38 6.32 7.82 -13.51
C GLN A 38 6.39 7.69 -15.05
N LYS A 39 6.06 6.50 -15.58
CA LYS A 39 6.13 6.19 -17.02
C LYS A 39 4.78 6.37 -17.71
N VAL A 40 3.70 6.17 -16.98
CA VAL A 40 2.31 6.32 -17.43
C VAL A 40 1.52 6.91 -16.28
N ASN A 41 0.78 8.00 -16.51
CA ASN A 41 -0.08 8.64 -15.51
C ASN A 41 -1.24 7.71 -15.07
N LEU A 42 -0.92 6.67 -14.30
CA LEU A 42 -1.78 5.59 -13.85
C LEU A 42 -2.71 6.05 -12.72
N THR A 43 -2.17 6.84 -11.80
CA THR A 43 -2.88 7.40 -10.64
C THR A 43 -2.29 8.75 -10.25
N ALA A 44 -3.13 9.66 -9.74
CA ALA A 44 -2.67 10.90 -9.12
C ALA A 44 -2.13 10.67 -7.69
N ILE A 45 -2.32 9.48 -7.13
CA ILE A 45 -1.96 9.13 -5.75
C ILE A 45 -0.62 8.38 -5.77
N THR A 46 0.43 9.04 -5.30
CA THR A 46 1.79 8.47 -5.23
C THR A 46 2.39 8.52 -3.83
N ASP A 47 1.70 9.15 -2.89
CA ASP A 47 2.14 9.22 -1.51
C ASP A 47 1.85 7.91 -0.75
N PRO A 48 2.71 7.52 0.20
CA PRO A 48 2.54 6.26 0.93
C PRO A 48 1.19 6.14 1.66
N GLU A 49 0.67 7.23 2.23
CA GLU A 49 -0.65 7.22 2.90
C GLU A 49 -1.80 6.96 1.94
N GLY A 50 -1.84 7.71 0.85
CA GLY A 50 -2.86 7.56 -0.18
C GLY A 50 -2.83 6.17 -0.81
N ILE A 51 -1.65 5.57 -1.01
CA ILE A 51 -1.54 4.19 -1.48
C ILE A 51 -2.12 3.21 -0.45
N GLU A 52 -1.77 3.34 0.83
CA GLU A 52 -2.35 2.50 1.88
C GLU A 52 -3.87 2.60 1.94
N ASP A 53 -4.44 3.81 1.95
CA ASP A 53 -5.87 3.99 2.13
C ASP A 53 -6.67 3.67 0.87
N LYS A 54 -6.26 4.19 -0.29
CA LYS A 54 -7.06 4.13 -1.53
C LYS A 54 -6.76 2.93 -2.41
N HIS A 55 -5.60 2.30 -2.26
CA HIS A 55 -5.24 1.13 -3.06
C HIS A 55 -5.27 -0.17 -2.24
N PHE A 56 -4.95 -0.15 -0.95
CA PHE A 56 -4.92 -1.37 -0.14
C PHE A 56 -6.15 -1.58 0.73
N ILE A 57 -6.59 -0.56 1.47
CA ILE A 57 -7.71 -0.70 2.42
C ILE A 57 -9.08 -0.57 1.73
N ASP A 58 -9.23 0.29 0.72
CA ASP A 58 -10.49 0.49 -0.02
C ASP A 58 -10.80 -0.67 -1.02
N SER A 59 -9.87 -1.60 -1.22
CA SER A 59 -9.99 -2.75 -2.13
C SER A 59 -10.50 -4.01 -1.44
#